data_AF-A0A2V3TZF3-F1
#
_entry.id   AF-A0A2V3TZF3-F1
#
_cell.length_a   1.000
_cell.length_b   1.000
_cell.length_c   1.000
_cell.angle_alpha   90.00
_cell.angle_beta   90.00
_cell.angle_gamma   90.00
#
_symmetry.space_group_name_H-M   'P 1'
#
loop_
_entity.id
_entity.type
_entity.pdbx_description
1 polymer ?
#
loop_
_entity_poly.entity_id
_entity_poly.type
_entity_poly.pdbx_seq_one_letter_code
_entity_poly.pdbx_strand_id
1 'polypeptide(L)'
;MRARRRMSGPAILVVIPTTRGPLHLRALKARPGLPAPAAFADGDYRPLPWSADYARLCAAGGPLARLTDGPLPPHELRLSGSFDAGRSWEVPVCLAHGLAARGARFAAEPAEAGLILWATGAVDLDLAVRPGDYALLDKIERARALLAEAPDARLAVLLPEGPERAQAEAAIRALGRSGDPLFLPAGSIMAALAALETGMRPGEAVRPAARRRGRLALPAGALAAAGIAAALALGARQAPVAGPVEAPVTETVPPQAANAAPAPAPNVPEPAPVEKPAALRVEELRAPPGSSCRRVAFGADPPERRPVAVEAEGRLAPSRLAPELCGLAVRAEAPGLRIEVGPELRGAALPPVRLADGAQGYFLREGARQNLVYAVQAIPEAGAPTPGSRLLHALTR
;
A
#
# COMPACT_ATOMS: atom_id res chain seq x y z
N MET A 1 -42.86 6.73 -12.17
CA MET A 1 -42.11 5.59 -11.61
C MET A 1 -41.67 4.70 -12.79
N ARG A 2 -40.53 5.00 -13.43
CA ARG A 2 -40.05 4.19 -14.56
C ARG A 2 -39.54 2.86 -14.01
N ALA A 3 -40.04 1.74 -14.53
CA ALA A 3 -39.51 0.42 -14.21
C ALA A 3 -38.00 0.41 -14.51
N ARG A 4 -37.16 0.33 -13.46
CA ARG A 4 -35.71 0.19 -13.62
C ARG A 4 -35.49 -1.12 -14.36
N ARG A 5 -35.10 -1.01 -15.64
CA ARG A 5 -34.78 -2.16 -16.48
C ARG A 5 -33.59 -2.85 -15.83
N ARG A 6 -33.81 -4.01 -15.19
CA ARG A 6 -32.72 -4.82 -14.65
C ARG A 6 -31.73 -5.07 -15.79
N MET A 7 -30.47 -4.76 -15.57
CA MET A 7 -29.42 -5.19 -16.49
C MET A 7 -29.32 -6.72 -16.38
N SER A 8 -29.78 -7.44 -17.39
CA SER A 8 -29.47 -8.87 -17.57
C SER A 8 -28.02 -9.00 -18.01
N GLY A 9 -27.09 -8.70 -17.11
CA GLY A 9 -25.64 -8.76 -17.33
C GLY A 9 -24.95 -9.81 -16.46
N PRO A 10 -23.67 -10.10 -16.72
CA PRO A 10 -22.88 -10.99 -15.86
C PRO A 10 -22.84 -10.48 -14.41
N ALA A 11 -22.65 -11.39 -13.45
CA ALA A 11 -22.36 -10.98 -12.08
C ALA A 11 -21.00 -10.27 -12.03
N ILE A 12 -20.93 -9.16 -11.30
CA ILE A 12 -19.74 -8.33 -11.20
C ILE A 12 -19.08 -8.59 -9.84
N LEU A 13 -17.82 -9.02 -9.85
CA LEU A 13 -16.97 -9.00 -8.66
C LEU A 13 -16.28 -7.63 -8.59
N VAL A 14 -16.58 -6.84 -7.56
CA VAL A 14 -15.89 -5.56 -7.33
C VAL A 14 -14.70 -5.80 -6.43
N VAL A 15 -13.49 -5.63 -6.96
CA VAL A 15 -12.23 -5.79 -6.25
C VAL A 15 -11.74 -4.43 -5.74
N ILE A 16 -11.47 -4.37 -4.44
CA ILE A 16 -10.88 -3.24 -3.73
C ILE A 16 -9.43 -3.62 -3.40
N PRO A 17 -8.46 -3.25 -4.24
CA PRO A 17 -7.07 -3.58 -4.00
C PRO A 17 -6.52 -2.77 -2.82
N THR A 18 -5.92 -3.48 -1.87
CA THR A 18 -5.21 -2.87 -0.73
C THR A 18 -3.78 -3.37 -0.70
N THR A 19 -2.89 -2.66 -0.01
CA THR A 19 -1.50 -3.12 0.14
C THR A 19 -1.35 -4.32 1.07
N ARG A 20 -2.41 -4.73 1.80
CA ARG A 20 -2.42 -5.97 2.58
C ARG A 20 -2.99 -7.16 1.79
N GLY A 21 -3.39 -6.93 0.55
CA GLY A 21 -4.09 -7.90 -0.28
C GLY A 21 -5.39 -7.33 -0.85
N PRO A 22 -5.89 -7.87 -1.97
CA PRO A 22 -7.18 -7.48 -2.52
C PRO A 22 -8.31 -7.90 -1.58
N LEU A 23 -9.27 -6.99 -1.38
CA LEU A 23 -10.57 -7.33 -0.84
C LEU A 23 -11.59 -7.33 -1.97
N HIS A 24 -12.74 -7.94 -1.76
CA HIS A 24 -13.85 -7.83 -2.71
C HIS A 24 -15.17 -7.56 -2.00
N LEU A 25 -16.09 -6.95 -2.75
CA LEU A 25 -17.45 -6.71 -2.32
C LEU A 25 -18.23 -8.02 -2.26
N ARG A 26 -18.71 -8.39 -1.07
CA ARG A 26 -19.57 -9.56 -0.83
C ARG A 26 -21.04 -9.22 -1.00
N ALA A 27 -21.44 -8.05 -0.52
CA ALA A 27 -22.81 -7.59 -0.58
C ALA A 27 -22.90 -6.06 -0.50
N LEU A 28 -23.86 -5.51 -1.23
CA LEU A 28 -24.33 -4.14 -1.09
C LEU A 28 -25.86 -4.17 -1.01
N LYS A 29 -26.42 -4.02 0.20
CA LYS A 29 -27.85 -4.27 0.45
C LYS A 29 -28.45 -3.32 1.47
N ALA A 30 -29.73 -2.99 1.32
CA ALA A 30 -30.46 -2.21 2.32
C ALA A 30 -30.46 -2.90 3.68
N ARG A 31 -30.33 -2.11 4.76
CA ARG A 31 -30.29 -2.57 6.14
C ARG A 31 -30.99 -1.53 7.04
N PRO A 32 -32.34 -1.54 7.07
CA PRO A 32 -33.13 -0.49 7.74
C PRO A 32 -32.84 -0.29 9.24
N GLY A 33 -32.25 -1.29 9.92
CA GLY A 33 -31.87 -1.19 11.33
C GLY A 33 -30.54 -0.46 11.58
N LEU A 34 -29.82 -0.03 10.55
CA LEU A 34 -28.60 0.79 10.73
C LEU A 34 -28.96 2.27 10.87
N PRO A 35 -28.27 3.02 11.76
CA PRO A 35 -28.49 4.45 11.91
C PRO A 35 -27.99 5.25 10.70
N ALA A 36 -27.02 4.72 9.97
CA ALA A 36 -26.45 5.29 8.75
C ALA A 36 -25.85 4.17 7.89
N PRO A 37 -25.57 4.42 6.59
CA PRO A 37 -24.76 3.52 5.79
C PRO A 37 -23.43 3.18 6.47
N ALA A 38 -23.06 1.90 6.47
CA ALA A 38 -21.82 1.45 7.11
C ALA A 38 -21.19 0.29 6.34
N ALA A 39 -19.87 0.18 6.47
CA ALA A 39 -19.09 -0.88 5.86
C ALA A 39 -18.61 -1.88 6.92
N PHE A 40 -18.58 -3.15 6.56
CA PHE A 40 -18.24 -4.23 7.50
C PHE A 40 -17.37 -5.27 6.81
N ALA A 41 -16.45 -5.88 7.58
CA ALA A 41 -15.76 -7.10 7.15
C ALA A 41 -16.69 -8.30 7.28
N ASP A 42 -16.48 -9.33 6.46
CA ASP A 42 -17.20 -10.59 6.58
C ASP A 42 -16.96 -11.23 7.96
N GLY A 43 -18.02 -11.78 8.55
CA GLY A 43 -17.98 -12.33 9.91
C GLY A 43 -17.88 -11.31 11.06
N ASP A 44 -17.79 -9.99 10.82
CA ASP A 44 -17.75 -8.97 11.87
C ASP A 44 -19.00 -8.04 11.82
N TYR A 45 -19.59 -7.76 12.97
CA TYR A 45 -20.73 -6.84 13.08
C TYR A 45 -20.31 -5.39 13.36
N ARG A 46 -19.04 -5.15 13.69
CA ARG A 46 -18.52 -3.81 13.98
C ARG A 46 -18.20 -3.08 12.67
N PRO A 47 -18.60 -1.80 12.53
CA PRO A 47 -18.25 -1.03 11.36
C PRO A 47 -16.72 -0.92 11.18
N LEU A 48 -16.26 -0.97 9.93
CA LEU A 48 -14.87 -0.73 9.58
C LEU A 48 -14.45 0.69 9.97
N PRO A 49 -13.16 0.96 10.28
CA PRO A 49 -12.69 2.27 10.75
C PRO A 49 -13.05 3.46 9.85
N TRP A 50 -13.13 3.24 8.53
CA TRP A 50 -13.48 4.26 7.54
C TRP A 50 -15.00 4.36 7.26
N SER A 51 -15.84 3.62 7.99
CA SER A 51 -17.30 3.63 7.77
C SER A 51 -17.93 5.01 7.95
N ALA A 52 -17.38 5.85 8.83
CA ALA A 52 -17.86 7.22 8.99
C ALA A 52 -17.64 8.07 7.72
N ASP A 53 -16.52 7.85 7.01
CA ASP A 53 -16.22 8.55 5.77
C ASP A 53 -17.12 8.04 4.64
N TYR A 54 -17.35 6.73 4.61
CA TYR A 54 -18.34 6.11 3.73
C TYR A 54 -19.76 6.62 3.94
N ALA A 55 -20.19 6.76 5.20
CA ALA A 55 -21.49 7.35 5.53
C ALA A 55 -21.63 8.77 5.00
N ARG A 56 -20.56 9.59 5.07
CA ARG A 56 -20.55 10.95 4.48
C ARG A 56 -20.64 10.95 2.97
N LEU A 57 -19.98 10.00 2.28
CA LEU A 57 -20.14 9.84 0.84
C LEU A 57 -21.60 9.50 0.45
N CYS A 58 -22.27 8.69 1.27
CA CYS A 58 -23.64 8.21 1.04
C CYS A 58 -24.76 9.11 1.57
N ALA A 59 -24.44 10.13 2.36
CA ALA A 59 -25.42 10.97 3.06
C ALA A 59 -26.40 11.65 2.09
N ALA A 60 -27.56 12.08 2.59
CA ALA A 60 -28.47 12.92 1.82
C ALA A 60 -27.77 14.23 1.43
N GLY A 61 -27.46 14.41 0.14
CA GLY A 61 -26.64 15.52 -0.37
C GLY A 61 -25.14 15.21 -0.50
N GLY A 62 -24.69 14.03 -0.10
CA GLY A 62 -23.33 13.54 -0.33
C GLY A 62 -23.07 13.23 -1.82
N PRO A 63 -21.80 13.09 -2.22
CA PRO A 63 -21.42 12.88 -3.62
C PRO A 63 -22.17 11.73 -4.31
N LEU A 64 -22.42 10.62 -3.61
CA LEU A 64 -23.10 9.45 -4.19
C LEU A 64 -24.58 9.67 -4.52
N ALA A 65 -25.24 10.67 -3.92
CA ALA A 65 -26.64 10.97 -4.23
C ALA A 65 -26.85 11.31 -5.71
N ARG A 66 -25.79 11.80 -6.39
CA ARG A 66 -25.76 12.08 -7.83
C ARG A 66 -25.81 10.81 -8.70
N LEU A 67 -25.47 9.64 -8.14
CA LEU A 67 -25.42 8.36 -8.86
C LEU A 67 -26.70 7.52 -8.70
N THR A 68 -27.48 7.76 -7.64
CA THR A 68 -28.49 6.80 -7.13
C THR A 68 -29.94 7.22 -7.37
N ASP A 69 -30.16 8.33 -8.07
CA ASP A 69 -31.47 8.98 -8.29
C ASP A 69 -32.21 9.28 -6.98
N GLY A 70 -31.48 9.69 -5.94
CA GLY A 70 -32.04 10.04 -4.63
C GLY A 70 -31.26 9.48 -3.44
N PRO A 71 -31.67 9.84 -2.21
CA PRO A 71 -31.02 9.37 -1.00
C PRO A 71 -31.15 7.85 -0.86
N LEU A 72 -30.02 7.20 -0.56
CA LEU A 72 -30.03 5.77 -0.27
C LEU A 72 -30.56 5.53 1.14
N PRO A 73 -31.44 4.54 1.36
CA PRO A 73 -31.76 4.11 2.71
C PRO A 73 -30.49 3.59 3.41
N PRO A 74 -30.48 3.51 4.75
CA PRO A 74 -29.40 2.85 5.47
C PRO A 74 -29.13 1.46 4.87
N HIS A 75 -27.88 1.19 4.58
CA HIS A 75 -27.45 0.01 3.85
C HIS A 75 -26.08 -0.45 4.32
N GLU A 76 -25.80 -1.71 4.03
CA GLU A 76 -24.62 -2.43 4.42
C GLU A 76 -23.73 -2.62 3.18
N LEU A 77 -22.47 -2.22 3.29
CA LEU A 77 -21.39 -2.58 2.38
C LEU A 77 -20.54 -3.67 3.04
N ARG A 78 -20.67 -4.92 2.60
CA ARG A 78 -19.95 -6.07 3.15
C ARG A 78 -18.72 -6.37 2.29
N LEU A 79 -17.55 -6.36 2.89
CA LEU A 79 -16.28 -6.71 2.23
C LEU A 79 -15.77 -8.06 2.74
N SER A 80 -14.97 -8.75 1.93
CA SER A 80 -14.35 -10.04 2.29
C SER A 80 -13.39 -9.98 3.48
N GLY A 81 -13.01 -8.78 3.92
CA GLY A 81 -12.11 -8.58 5.05
C GLY A 81 -12.03 -7.11 5.46
N SER A 82 -11.11 -6.81 6.37
CA SER A 82 -10.92 -5.47 6.93
C SER A 82 -9.65 -4.78 6.43
N PHE A 83 -9.69 -3.44 6.37
CA PHE A 83 -8.51 -2.59 6.27
C PHE A 83 -8.74 -1.27 7.01
N ASP A 84 -7.64 -0.68 7.48
CA ASP A 84 -7.71 0.32 8.56
C ASP A 84 -7.60 1.75 8.06
N ALA A 85 -6.98 1.98 6.90
CA ALA A 85 -6.68 3.34 6.43
C ALA A 85 -6.55 3.44 4.90
N GLY A 86 -6.59 4.69 4.43
CA GLY A 86 -6.45 5.06 3.03
C GLY A 86 -7.78 5.39 2.36
N ARG A 87 -7.69 6.13 1.26
CA ARG A 87 -8.86 6.56 0.46
C ARG A 87 -9.00 5.80 -0.86
N SER A 88 -8.15 4.80 -1.09
CA SER A 88 -8.13 4.04 -2.36
C SER A 88 -9.36 3.16 -2.59
N TRP A 89 -10.22 3.03 -1.58
CA TRP A 89 -11.49 2.30 -1.64
C TRP A 89 -12.63 3.14 -2.23
N GLU A 90 -12.49 4.46 -2.27
CA GLU A 90 -13.61 5.34 -2.64
C GLU A 90 -14.05 5.08 -4.09
N VAL A 91 -13.11 4.99 -5.03
CA VAL A 91 -13.43 4.70 -6.45
C VAL A 91 -14.19 3.38 -6.64
N PRO A 92 -13.69 2.20 -6.21
CA PRO A 92 -14.42 0.95 -6.42
C PRO A 92 -15.78 0.94 -5.72
N VAL A 93 -15.90 1.58 -4.55
CA VAL A 93 -17.19 1.69 -3.85
C VAL A 93 -18.16 2.63 -4.57
N CYS A 94 -17.71 3.77 -5.09
CA CYS A 94 -18.51 4.66 -5.91
C CYS A 94 -19.02 3.97 -7.18
N LEU A 95 -18.15 3.20 -7.86
CA LEU A 95 -18.54 2.40 -9.02
C LEU A 95 -19.56 1.32 -8.64
N ALA A 96 -19.37 0.63 -7.52
CA ALA A 96 -20.34 -0.36 -7.03
C ALA A 96 -21.72 0.28 -6.80
N HIS A 97 -21.80 1.45 -6.17
CA HIS A 97 -23.06 2.17 -6.00
C HIS A 97 -23.71 2.57 -7.32
N GLY A 98 -22.92 3.13 -8.25
CA GLY A 98 -23.41 3.49 -9.58
C GLY A 98 -23.97 2.29 -10.34
N LEU A 99 -23.28 1.14 -10.29
CA LEU A 99 -23.73 -0.12 -10.89
C LEU A 99 -24.97 -0.67 -10.19
N ALA A 100 -25.04 -0.62 -8.86
CA ALA A 100 -26.20 -1.05 -8.08
C ALA A 100 -27.45 -0.23 -8.43
N ALA A 101 -27.31 1.10 -8.56
CA ALA A 101 -28.39 1.99 -8.96
C ALA A 101 -28.97 1.63 -10.35
N ARG A 102 -28.11 1.12 -11.24
CA ARG A 102 -28.45 0.64 -12.60
C ARG A 102 -28.94 -0.81 -12.62
N GLY A 103 -29.04 -1.46 -11.46
CA GLY A 103 -29.56 -2.82 -11.31
C GLY A 103 -28.57 -3.92 -11.67
N ALA A 104 -27.26 -3.67 -11.57
CA ALA A 104 -26.24 -4.69 -11.70
C ALA A 104 -26.33 -5.74 -10.58
N ARG A 105 -25.94 -6.98 -10.89
CA ARG A 105 -25.80 -8.06 -9.91
C ARG A 105 -24.34 -8.18 -9.47
N PHE A 106 -24.09 -8.27 -8.18
CA PHE A 106 -22.75 -8.55 -7.65
C PHE A 106 -22.53 -10.04 -7.42
N ALA A 107 -21.34 -10.51 -7.74
CA ALA A 107 -20.82 -11.82 -7.35
C ALA A 107 -20.26 -11.70 -5.92
N ALA A 108 -20.60 -12.64 -5.04
CA ALA A 108 -20.01 -12.66 -3.70
C ALA A 108 -18.63 -13.30 -3.74
N GLU A 109 -18.48 -14.38 -4.52
CA GLU A 109 -17.22 -15.12 -4.70
C GLU A 109 -16.61 -14.89 -6.10
N PRO A 110 -15.27 -14.99 -6.26
CA PRO A 110 -14.64 -14.88 -7.57
C PRO A 110 -15.18 -15.85 -8.61
N ALA A 111 -15.42 -17.11 -8.23
CA ALA A 111 -15.91 -18.17 -9.12
C ALA A 111 -17.29 -17.87 -9.74
N GLU A 112 -18.07 -16.95 -9.16
CA GLU A 112 -19.39 -16.55 -9.67
C GLU A 112 -19.33 -15.42 -10.69
N ALA A 113 -18.15 -14.79 -10.84
CA ALA A 113 -17.99 -13.56 -11.60
C ALA A 113 -17.96 -13.83 -13.11
N GLY A 114 -18.78 -13.10 -13.86
CA GLY A 114 -18.60 -12.97 -15.32
C GLY A 114 -17.84 -11.70 -15.71
N LEU A 115 -17.70 -10.76 -14.78
CA LEU A 115 -16.90 -9.55 -14.91
C LEU A 115 -16.21 -9.27 -13.58
N ILE A 116 -14.91 -8.99 -13.61
CA ILE A 116 -14.16 -8.44 -12.49
C ILE A 116 -13.98 -6.95 -12.75
N LEU A 117 -14.42 -6.12 -11.80
CA LEU A 117 -14.10 -4.71 -11.74
C LEU A 117 -12.96 -4.51 -10.75
N TRP A 118 -11.75 -4.29 -11.26
CA TRP A 118 -10.58 -3.94 -10.45
C TRP A 118 -10.38 -2.43 -10.50
N ALA A 119 -10.56 -1.73 -9.38
CA ALA A 119 -10.43 -0.28 -9.37
C ALA A 119 -9.83 0.21 -8.06
N THR A 120 -9.03 1.27 -8.14
CA THR A 120 -8.42 1.94 -6.98
C THR A 120 -8.53 3.44 -7.18
N GLY A 121 -8.53 4.20 -6.09
CA GLY A 121 -8.42 5.65 -6.14
C GLY A 121 -9.28 6.34 -5.09
N ALA A 122 -8.97 7.62 -4.86
CA ALA A 122 -9.82 8.54 -4.12
C ALA A 122 -10.65 9.40 -5.08
N VAL A 123 -11.76 9.95 -4.59
CA VAL A 123 -12.58 10.91 -5.33
C VAL A 123 -12.65 12.26 -4.62
N ASP A 124 -13.02 13.30 -5.36
CA ASP A 124 -13.45 14.56 -4.78
C ASP A 124 -14.99 14.63 -4.64
N LEU A 125 -15.50 15.81 -4.28
CA LEU A 125 -16.93 16.04 -4.08
C LEU A 125 -17.75 15.93 -5.38
N ASP A 126 -17.10 16.05 -6.54
CA ASP A 126 -17.73 15.94 -7.85
C ASP A 126 -17.58 14.55 -8.46
N LEU A 127 -17.07 13.59 -7.69
CA LEU A 127 -16.76 12.24 -8.13
C LEU A 127 -15.73 12.21 -9.28
N ALA A 128 -14.87 13.23 -9.34
CA ALA A 128 -13.66 13.15 -10.16
C ALA A 128 -12.64 12.27 -9.44
N VAL A 129 -11.94 11.42 -10.19
CA VAL A 129 -10.92 10.54 -9.61
C VAL A 129 -9.64 11.35 -9.42
N ARG A 130 -9.10 11.32 -8.20
CA ARG A 130 -7.92 12.12 -7.87
C ARG A 130 -6.65 11.44 -8.38
N PRO A 131 -5.75 12.18 -9.08
CA PRO A 131 -4.43 11.67 -9.40
C PRO A 131 -3.63 11.42 -8.12
N GLY A 132 -2.67 10.49 -8.17
CA GLY A 132 -1.80 10.22 -7.04
C GLY A 132 -0.97 8.95 -7.19
N ASP A 133 -0.06 8.76 -6.25
CA ASP A 133 0.64 7.50 -6.08
C ASP A 133 -0.24 6.53 -5.27
N TYR A 134 -0.75 5.50 -5.94
CA TYR A 134 -1.63 4.50 -5.34
C TYR A 134 -0.96 3.13 -5.16
N ALA A 135 0.36 3.02 -5.36
CA ALA A 135 1.09 1.74 -5.37
C ALA A 135 0.40 0.70 -6.26
N LEU A 136 0.16 1.07 -7.53
CA LEU A 136 -0.58 0.28 -8.48
C LEU A 136 0.10 -1.06 -8.74
N LEU A 137 1.43 -1.07 -8.90
CA LEU A 137 2.18 -2.29 -9.19
C LEU A 137 2.09 -3.31 -8.04
N ASP A 138 2.29 -2.86 -6.80
CA ASP A 138 2.15 -3.73 -5.61
C ASP A 138 0.73 -4.28 -5.47
N LYS A 139 -0.28 -3.45 -5.74
CA LYS A 139 -1.69 -3.86 -5.72
C LYS A 139 -2.02 -4.88 -6.82
N ILE A 140 -1.46 -4.74 -8.01
CA ILE A 140 -1.64 -5.68 -9.12
C ILE A 140 -1.01 -7.03 -8.77
N GLU A 141 0.23 -6.99 -8.27
CA GLU A 141 0.94 -8.20 -7.87
C GLU A 141 0.17 -9.00 -6.80
N ARG A 142 -0.29 -8.32 -5.76
CA ARG A 142 -1.10 -8.95 -4.69
C ARG A 142 -2.46 -9.44 -5.17
N ALA A 143 -2.99 -8.88 -6.26
CA ALA A 143 -4.27 -9.30 -6.81
C ALA A 143 -4.20 -10.56 -7.68
N ARG A 144 -3.01 -11.02 -8.08
CA ARG A 144 -2.85 -12.14 -9.04
C ARG A 144 -3.62 -13.39 -8.64
N ALA A 145 -3.46 -13.82 -7.38
CA ALA A 145 -4.11 -15.04 -6.89
C ALA A 145 -5.65 -14.95 -6.99
N LEU A 146 -6.23 -13.85 -6.48
CA LEU A 146 -7.68 -13.62 -6.55
C LEU A 146 -8.19 -13.53 -7.98
N LEU A 147 -7.44 -12.89 -8.88
CA LEU A 147 -7.83 -12.81 -10.29
C LEU A 147 -7.80 -14.19 -10.95
N ALA A 148 -6.84 -15.05 -10.60
CA ALA A 148 -6.71 -16.40 -11.15
C ALA A 148 -7.88 -17.33 -10.78
N GLU A 149 -8.62 -17.05 -9.71
CA GLU A 149 -9.80 -17.84 -9.30
C GLU A 149 -11.00 -17.72 -10.26
N ALA A 150 -10.98 -16.75 -11.18
CA ALA A 150 -12.03 -16.54 -12.15
C ALA A 150 -11.45 -16.31 -13.55
N PRO A 151 -10.78 -17.31 -14.16
CA PRO A 151 -9.96 -17.12 -15.38
C PRO A 151 -10.77 -16.64 -16.59
N ASP A 152 -12.05 -17.01 -16.67
CA ASP A 152 -12.95 -16.67 -17.78
C ASP A 152 -13.69 -15.34 -17.58
N ALA A 153 -13.60 -14.75 -16.39
CA ALA A 153 -14.24 -13.47 -16.12
C ALA A 153 -13.51 -12.35 -16.88
N ARG A 154 -14.28 -11.54 -17.61
CA ARG A 154 -13.76 -10.32 -18.26
C ARG A 154 -13.18 -9.40 -17.20
N LEU A 155 -12.12 -8.66 -17.53
CA LEU A 155 -11.49 -7.72 -16.61
C LEU A 155 -11.75 -6.29 -17.05
N ALA A 156 -12.38 -5.48 -16.19
CA ALA A 156 -12.46 -4.04 -16.32
C ALA A 156 -11.60 -3.38 -15.25
N VAL A 157 -10.77 -2.41 -15.63
CA VAL A 157 -9.76 -1.82 -14.76
C VAL A 157 -9.86 -0.29 -14.77
N LEU A 158 -9.93 0.33 -13.60
CA LEU A 158 -9.73 1.77 -13.45
C LEU A 158 -8.42 2.04 -12.70
N LEU A 159 -7.48 2.67 -13.39
CA LEU A 159 -6.20 3.12 -12.87
C LEU A 159 -6.21 4.66 -12.79
N PRO A 160 -6.10 5.27 -11.60
CA PRO A 160 -5.94 6.72 -11.49
C PRO A 160 -4.71 7.22 -12.24
N GLU A 161 -4.75 8.48 -12.66
CA GLU A 161 -3.55 9.17 -13.15
C GLU A 161 -2.47 9.19 -12.06
N GLY A 162 -1.21 8.98 -12.44
CA GLY A 162 -0.10 8.91 -11.50
C GLY A 162 1.18 8.33 -12.10
N PRO A 163 2.27 8.30 -11.32
CA PRO A 163 3.60 7.92 -11.80
C PRO A 163 3.69 6.47 -12.30
N GLU A 164 2.88 5.56 -11.76
CA GLU A 164 2.91 4.13 -12.10
C GLU A 164 1.88 3.72 -13.16
N ARG A 165 1.07 4.65 -13.69
CA ARG A 165 -0.09 4.30 -14.52
C ARG A 165 0.30 3.47 -15.74
N ALA A 166 1.28 3.92 -16.51
CA ALA A 166 1.68 3.24 -17.75
C ALA A 166 2.24 1.83 -17.48
N GLN A 167 3.06 1.69 -16.43
CA GLN A 167 3.61 0.40 -16.01
C GLN A 167 2.50 -0.52 -15.49
N ALA A 168 1.51 0.02 -14.77
CA ALA A 168 0.36 -0.72 -14.28
C ALA A 168 -0.54 -1.23 -15.42
N GLU A 169 -0.79 -0.41 -16.46
CA GLU A 169 -1.50 -0.86 -17.66
C GLU A 169 -0.76 -2.03 -18.34
N ALA A 170 0.56 -1.93 -18.49
CA ALA A 170 1.38 -2.99 -19.05
C ALA A 170 1.34 -4.27 -18.17
N ALA A 171 1.44 -4.13 -16.85
CA ALA A 171 1.40 -5.25 -15.91
C ALA A 171 0.04 -5.98 -15.93
N ILE A 172 -1.07 -5.23 -16.04
CA ILE A 172 -2.42 -5.80 -16.19
C ILE A 172 -2.54 -6.59 -17.50
N ARG A 173 -2.02 -6.07 -18.61
CA ARG A 173 -2.01 -6.80 -19.90
C ARG A 173 -1.15 -8.06 -19.84
N ALA A 174 -0.05 -8.01 -19.11
CA ALA A 174 0.85 -9.14 -18.90
C ALA A 174 0.30 -10.22 -17.96
N LEU A 175 -0.90 -10.05 -17.37
CA LEU A 175 -1.56 -11.10 -16.58
C LEU A 175 -1.95 -12.33 -17.41
N GLY A 176 -1.96 -12.23 -18.75
CA GLY A 176 -2.22 -13.37 -19.63
C GLY A 176 -3.64 -13.94 -19.54
N ARG A 177 -4.61 -13.10 -19.16
CA ARG A 177 -6.03 -13.49 -19.03
C ARG A 177 -6.71 -13.65 -20.38
N SER A 178 -7.80 -14.40 -20.41
CA SER A 178 -8.66 -14.55 -21.59
C SER A 178 -9.33 -13.22 -21.96
N GLY A 179 -8.90 -12.63 -23.08
CA GLY A 179 -9.44 -11.38 -23.62
C GLY A 179 -8.75 -10.12 -23.11
N ASP A 180 -8.85 -9.04 -23.89
CA ASP A 180 -8.22 -7.77 -23.54
C ASP A 180 -8.91 -7.09 -22.33
N PRO A 181 -8.14 -6.60 -21.35
CA PRO A 181 -8.70 -5.80 -20.26
C PRO A 181 -9.36 -4.51 -20.78
N LEU A 182 -10.55 -4.22 -20.28
CA LEU A 182 -11.24 -2.95 -20.52
C LEU A 182 -10.70 -1.89 -19.56
N PHE A 183 -9.83 -1.01 -20.05
CA PHE A 183 -9.38 0.15 -19.27
C PHE A 183 -10.44 1.24 -19.27
N LEU A 184 -10.90 1.61 -18.07
CA LEU A 184 -11.94 2.61 -17.86
C LEU A 184 -11.34 4.02 -17.81
N PRO A 185 -12.09 5.05 -18.29
CA PRO A 185 -11.66 6.44 -18.16
C PRO A 185 -11.38 6.82 -16.69
N ALA A 186 -10.19 7.36 -16.44
CA ALA A 186 -9.72 7.71 -15.10
C ALA A 186 -10.10 9.14 -14.66
N GLY A 187 -10.90 9.87 -15.43
CA GLY A 187 -11.25 11.26 -15.12
C GLY A 187 -12.38 11.39 -14.08
N SER A 188 -13.40 10.53 -14.16
CA SER A 188 -14.54 10.58 -13.23
C SER A 188 -15.27 9.25 -13.13
N ILE A 189 -15.98 9.04 -12.03
CA ILE A 189 -16.83 7.87 -11.81
C ILE A 189 -17.91 7.77 -12.89
N MET A 190 -18.48 8.90 -13.33
CA MET A 190 -19.53 8.92 -14.36
C MET A 190 -19.03 8.43 -15.72
N ALA A 191 -17.84 8.87 -16.14
CA ALA A 191 -17.24 8.41 -17.39
C ALA A 191 -16.91 6.91 -17.34
N ALA A 192 -16.40 6.42 -16.21
CA ALA A 192 -16.15 5.00 -15.99
C ALA A 192 -17.42 4.15 -16.03
N LEU A 193 -18.52 4.62 -15.40
CA LEU A 193 -19.82 3.93 -15.46
C LEU A 193 -20.38 3.87 -16.88
N ALA A 194 -20.30 4.97 -17.65
CA ALA A 194 -20.74 5.00 -19.04
C ALA A 194 -19.92 4.03 -19.93
N ALA A 195 -18.60 3.95 -19.71
CA ALA A 195 -17.73 3.00 -20.41
C ALA A 195 -18.08 1.54 -20.05
N LEU A 196 -18.34 1.25 -18.77
CA LEU A 196 -18.78 -0.06 -18.29
C LEU A 196 -20.11 -0.47 -18.94
N GLU A 197 -21.10 0.41 -18.99
CA GLU A 197 -22.38 0.13 -19.66
C GLU A 197 -22.22 -0.19 -21.13
N THR A 198 -21.34 0.53 -21.83
CA THR A 198 -21.07 0.32 -23.25
C THR A 198 -20.35 -1.02 -23.46
N GLY A 199 -19.31 -1.31 -22.67
CA GLY A 199 -18.54 -2.54 -22.74
C GLY A 199 -19.28 -3.80 -22.29
N MET A 200 -20.34 -3.66 -21.49
CA MET A 200 -21.20 -4.77 -21.03
C MET A 200 -22.31 -5.15 -22.03
N ARG A 201 -22.55 -4.37 -23.09
CA ARG A 201 -23.58 -4.73 -24.08
C ARG A 201 -23.14 -6.00 -24.85
N PRO A 202 -23.94 -7.09 -24.83
CA PRO A 202 -23.67 -8.25 -25.65
C PRO A 202 -23.92 -7.88 -27.11
N GLY A 203 -22.87 -7.82 -27.94
CA GLY A 203 -23.09 -7.62 -29.39
C GLY A 203 -21.97 -7.03 -30.22
N GLU A 204 -20.88 -6.53 -29.64
CA GLU A 204 -19.74 -6.09 -30.47
C GLU A 204 -18.56 -7.03 -30.28
N ALA A 205 -18.74 -8.25 -30.81
CA ALA A 205 -17.60 -8.98 -31.30
C ALA A 205 -16.89 -8.05 -32.30
N VAL A 206 -15.72 -7.56 -31.90
CA VAL A 206 -14.76 -6.94 -32.81
C VAL A 206 -14.55 -7.97 -33.92
N ARG A 207 -15.24 -7.78 -35.04
CA ARG A 207 -14.96 -8.54 -36.27
C ARG A 207 -13.49 -8.26 -36.56
N PRO A 208 -12.60 -9.26 -36.55
CA PRO A 208 -11.24 -9.02 -36.98
C PRO A 208 -11.34 -8.49 -38.41
N ALA A 209 -10.74 -7.31 -38.64
CA ALA A 209 -10.62 -6.73 -39.96
C ALA A 209 -10.21 -7.84 -40.92
N ALA A 210 -11.06 -8.08 -41.93
CA ALA A 210 -10.87 -9.13 -42.90
C ALA A 210 -9.46 -9.00 -43.48
N ARG A 211 -8.54 -9.88 -43.06
CA ARG A 211 -7.28 -10.10 -43.76
C ARG A 211 -7.68 -10.47 -45.18
N ARG A 212 -7.41 -9.57 -46.14
CA ARG A 212 -7.42 -9.86 -47.57
C ARG A 212 -6.48 -11.05 -47.81
N ARG A 213 -7.03 -12.26 -47.80
CA ARG A 213 -6.35 -13.45 -48.30
C ARG A 213 -6.42 -13.37 -49.83
N GLY A 214 -5.28 -13.07 -50.43
CA GLY A 214 -5.03 -13.30 -51.85
C GLY A 214 -5.36 -14.75 -52.17
N ARG A 215 -6.16 -14.92 -53.22
CA ARG A 215 -6.48 -16.22 -53.81
C ARG A 215 -5.20 -16.81 -54.40
N LEU A 216 -4.79 -17.98 -53.91
CA LEU A 216 -4.01 -18.93 -54.70
C LEU A 216 -4.60 -20.31 -54.41
N ALA A 217 -4.93 -20.99 -55.50
CA ALA A 217 -5.73 -22.19 -55.56
C ALA A 217 -4.86 -23.46 -55.44
N LEU A 218 -5.40 -24.45 -54.70
CA LEU A 218 -5.34 -25.93 -54.89
C LEU A 218 -3.97 -26.64 -55.10
N PRO A 219 -3.88 -27.99 -55.01
CA PRO A 219 -4.87 -29.01 -54.65
C PRO A 219 -4.42 -30.02 -53.57
N ALA A 220 -5.33 -30.95 -53.31
CA ALA A 220 -5.30 -32.08 -52.39
C ALA A 220 -4.24 -33.17 -52.63
N GLY A 221 -4.04 -33.96 -51.57
CA GLY A 221 -3.27 -35.20 -51.48
C GLY A 221 -2.46 -35.18 -50.18
N ALA A 222 -2.23 -36.22 -49.40
CA ALA A 222 -2.65 -37.62 -49.34
C ALA A 222 -1.91 -38.20 -48.11
N LEU A 223 -2.54 -39.13 -47.39
CA LEU A 223 -1.92 -40.29 -46.73
C LEU A 223 -0.91 -40.13 -45.56
N ALA A 224 -1.17 -41.01 -44.57
CA ALA A 224 -0.22 -41.82 -43.78
C ALA A 224 0.61 -41.11 -42.70
N ALA A 225 1.09 -41.74 -41.63
CA ALA A 225 0.80 -42.97 -40.87
C ALA A 225 1.73 -42.94 -39.64
N ALA A 226 1.34 -43.63 -38.56
CA ALA A 226 2.14 -44.42 -37.62
C ALA A 226 3.49 -43.94 -37.02
N GLY A 227 3.64 -44.22 -35.71
CA GLY A 227 4.90 -44.38 -34.97
C GLY A 227 4.78 -43.84 -33.54
N ILE A 228 4.37 -44.58 -32.50
CA ILE A 228 4.96 -45.73 -31.78
C ILE A 228 6.32 -45.46 -31.09
N ALA A 229 6.33 -45.81 -29.78
CA ALA A 229 7.41 -46.19 -28.86
C ALA A 229 8.21 -45.05 -28.17
N ALA A 230 8.12 -44.89 -26.84
CA ALA A 230 8.67 -45.71 -25.73
C ALA A 230 10.17 -45.38 -25.50
N ALA A 231 10.60 -44.75 -24.39
CA ALA A 231 10.70 -45.20 -23.00
C ALA A 231 12.19 -45.41 -22.62
N LEU A 232 12.48 -45.29 -21.31
CA LEU A 232 13.75 -45.59 -20.59
C LEU A 232 14.80 -44.47 -20.57
N ALA A 233 15.57 -44.21 -19.51
CA ALA A 233 15.60 -44.70 -18.13
C ALA A 233 16.75 -43.99 -17.36
N LEU A 234 16.59 -43.90 -16.04
CA LEU A 234 17.59 -44.00 -14.96
C LEU A 234 18.78 -43.01 -14.85
N GLY A 235 18.94 -42.49 -13.63
CA GLY A 235 20.21 -41.97 -13.12
C GLY A 235 20.11 -41.43 -11.68
N ALA A 236 20.08 -42.33 -10.70
CA ALA A 236 20.22 -42.00 -9.27
C ALA A 236 21.69 -42.18 -8.83
N ARG A 237 22.17 -41.34 -7.90
CA ARG A 237 23.08 -41.63 -6.74
C ARG A 237 23.53 -40.30 -6.10
N GLN A 238 23.08 -39.98 -4.88
CA GLN A 238 23.68 -40.28 -3.56
C GLN A 238 24.83 -39.35 -3.13
N ALA A 239 24.63 -38.75 -1.94
CA ALA A 239 25.50 -37.86 -1.13
C ALA A 239 26.64 -38.67 -0.42
N PRO A 240 27.30 -38.24 0.69
CA PRO A 240 27.45 -36.96 1.42
C PRO A 240 28.94 -36.69 1.85
N VAL A 241 29.17 -35.97 2.98
CA VAL A 241 30.35 -35.91 3.91
C VAL A 241 30.91 -34.46 4.08
N ALA A 242 30.61 -33.74 5.18
CA ALA A 242 31.37 -33.61 6.47
C ALA A 242 32.85 -33.22 6.28
N GLY A 243 33.52 -32.30 6.99
CA GLY A 243 33.29 -31.49 8.19
C GLY A 243 34.50 -30.52 8.34
N PRO A 244 34.72 -29.91 9.51
CA PRO A 244 35.51 -28.67 9.70
C PRO A 244 36.98 -28.91 10.10
N VAL A 245 37.84 -27.89 9.99
CA VAL A 245 39.19 -27.86 10.59
C VAL A 245 39.52 -26.47 11.17
N GLU A 246 40.05 -26.51 12.39
CA GLU A 246 40.55 -25.44 13.27
C GLU A 246 41.90 -24.82 12.84
N ALA A 247 42.30 -23.81 13.63
CA ALA A 247 43.43 -22.86 13.54
C ALA A 247 44.86 -23.45 13.41
N PRO A 248 45.91 -22.60 13.31
CA PRO A 248 46.53 -22.10 14.56
C PRO A 248 47.08 -20.66 14.52
N VAL A 249 47.42 -20.24 15.75
CA VAL A 249 48.03 -19.02 16.25
C VAL A 249 49.52 -18.93 15.87
N THR A 250 50.03 -17.74 15.58
CA THR A 250 51.45 -17.43 15.87
C THR A 250 51.64 -15.99 16.33
N GLU A 251 52.22 -15.88 17.51
CA GLU A 251 52.69 -14.73 18.25
C GLU A 251 54.10 -14.32 17.73
N THR A 252 54.40 -13.03 17.58
CA THR A 252 55.78 -12.51 17.63
C THR A 252 55.79 -11.00 17.86
N VAL A 253 56.60 -10.57 18.82
CA VAL A 253 56.88 -9.21 19.33
C VAL A 253 58.42 -9.15 19.53
N PRO A 254 59.13 -8.00 19.59
CA PRO A 254 59.18 -6.76 18.80
C PRO A 254 60.63 -6.52 18.24
N PRO A 255 60.99 -5.29 17.81
CA PRO A 255 62.02 -4.58 18.60
C PRO A 255 61.80 -3.06 18.80
N GLN A 256 62.40 -2.58 19.91
CA GLN A 256 62.55 -1.19 20.40
C GLN A 256 63.32 -0.27 19.42
N ALA A 257 62.81 0.94 19.17
CA ALA A 257 63.17 2.25 19.76
C ALA A 257 64.44 2.93 19.20
N ALA A 258 64.23 4.10 18.58
CA ALA A 258 65.25 5.14 18.46
C ALA A 258 64.60 6.53 18.64
N ASN A 259 65.20 7.30 19.55
CA ASN A 259 64.81 8.62 20.02
C ASN A 259 64.90 9.71 18.94
N ALA A 260 63.96 10.66 18.93
CA ALA A 260 64.20 12.03 18.51
C ALA A 260 63.31 13.02 19.29
N ALA A 261 63.94 14.08 19.77
CA ALA A 261 63.44 15.13 20.67
C ALA A 261 62.61 16.22 19.92
N PRO A 262 62.01 17.20 20.63
CA PRO A 262 60.67 17.72 20.34
C PRO A 262 60.62 18.90 19.35
N ALA A 263 59.54 18.95 18.56
CA ALA A 263 59.13 20.11 17.79
C ALA A 263 58.11 20.96 18.60
N PRO A 264 58.05 22.29 18.37
CA PRO A 264 57.37 23.24 19.26
C PRO A 264 55.84 23.15 19.20
N ALA A 265 55.22 23.42 20.33
CA ALA A 265 53.79 23.31 20.58
C ALA A 265 52.92 24.14 19.62
N PRO A 266 51.92 23.53 18.96
CA PRO A 266 50.78 24.27 18.44
C PRO A 266 49.80 24.54 19.58
N ASN A 267 49.34 25.80 19.67
CA ASN A 267 48.29 26.26 20.57
C ASN A 267 47.13 25.27 20.62
N VAL A 268 46.91 24.65 21.78
CA VAL A 268 45.73 23.86 22.07
C VAL A 268 44.58 24.84 22.27
N PRO A 269 43.57 24.88 21.39
CA PRO A 269 42.33 25.57 21.72
C PRO A 269 41.71 24.89 22.95
N GLU A 270 41.37 25.73 23.92
CA GLU A 270 40.62 25.42 25.13
C GLU A 270 39.49 24.42 24.80
N PRO A 271 39.39 23.26 25.50
CA PRO A 271 38.35 22.29 25.20
C PRO A 271 36.99 22.96 25.42
N ALA A 272 36.19 22.99 24.36
CA ALA A 272 34.79 23.37 24.42
C ALA A 272 34.11 22.64 25.58
N PRO A 273 33.16 23.29 26.28
CA PRO A 273 32.46 22.67 27.40
C PRO A 273 31.93 21.31 26.94
N VAL A 274 32.29 20.27 27.69
CA VAL A 274 31.83 18.90 27.47
C VAL A 274 30.31 18.95 27.55
N GLU A 275 29.64 19.03 26.40
CA GLU A 275 28.18 18.93 26.30
C GLU A 275 27.78 17.64 27.03
N LYS A 276 27.02 17.78 28.11
CA LYS A 276 26.44 16.63 28.78
C LYS A 276 25.71 15.81 27.71
N PRO A 277 26.02 14.51 27.54
CA PRO A 277 25.33 13.69 26.56
C PRO A 277 23.83 13.74 26.85
N ALA A 278 23.05 14.22 25.87
CA ALA A 278 21.61 14.31 26.01
C ALA A 278 21.04 12.92 26.32
N ALA A 279 20.18 12.82 27.34
CA ALA A 279 19.59 11.53 27.72
C ALA A 279 18.64 10.93 26.63
N LEU A 280 18.36 11.71 25.58
CA LEU A 280 17.51 11.35 24.45
C LEU A 280 18.25 11.62 23.14
N ARG A 281 18.11 10.70 22.20
CA ARG A 281 18.50 10.85 20.80
C ARG A 281 17.28 10.73 19.90
N VAL A 282 17.14 11.67 18.98
CA VAL A 282 16.08 11.70 17.97
C VAL A 282 16.72 11.68 16.58
N GLU A 283 16.25 10.79 15.72
CA GLU A 283 16.72 10.63 14.35
C GLU A 283 15.54 10.70 13.39
N GLU A 284 15.74 11.31 12.23
CA GLU A 284 14.83 11.20 11.09
C GLU A 284 14.97 9.81 10.47
N LEU A 285 13.82 9.20 10.16
CA LEU A 285 13.73 7.98 9.37
C LEU A 285 13.34 8.38 7.95
N ARG A 286 14.22 8.12 6.98
CA ARG A 286 14.04 8.50 5.58
C ARG A 286 13.92 7.28 4.66
N ALA A 287 13.17 7.42 3.58
CA ALA A 287 13.09 6.41 2.54
C ALA A 287 14.37 6.46 1.71
N PRO A 288 15.06 5.32 1.51
CA PRO A 288 16.19 5.28 0.61
C PRO A 288 15.75 5.56 -0.85
N PRO A 289 16.67 5.99 -1.73
CA PRO A 289 16.38 6.20 -3.14
C PRO A 289 15.72 4.96 -3.79
N GLY A 290 14.61 5.17 -4.49
CA GLY A 290 13.84 4.08 -5.12
C GLY A 290 12.91 3.32 -4.16
N SER A 291 12.86 3.70 -2.87
CA SER A 291 11.91 3.19 -1.89
C SER A 291 10.80 4.21 -1.60
N SER A 292 9.89 3.86 -0.70
CA SER A 292 8.84 4.74 -0.21
C SER A 292 8.71 4.63 1.30
N CYS A 293 8.21 5.70 1.93
CA CYS A 293 8.00 5.71 3.38
C CYS A 293 7.07 4.63 3.88
N ARG A 294 6.17 4.15 3.01
CA ARG A 294 5.32 3.00 3.32
C ARG A 294 6.14 1.72 3.42
N ARG A 295 7.01 1.44 2.45
CA ARG A 295 7.87 0.24 2.45
C ARG A 295 8.77 0.21 3.70
N VAL A 296 9.31 1.38 4.05
CA VAL A 296 10.10 1.55 5.28
C VAL A 296 9.26 1.32 6.55
N ALA A 297 8.08 1.96 6.65
CA ALA A 297 7.23 1.85 7.83
C ALA A 297 6.73 0.42 8.11
N PHE A 298 6.61 -0.41 7.07
CA PHE A 298 6.20 -1.82 7.18
C PHE A 298 7.37 -2.80 7.07
N GLY A 299 8.62 -2.33 7.17
CA GLY A 299 9.82 -3.16 7.26
C GLY A 299 10.21 -3.87 5.96
N ALA A 300 9.66 -3.47 4.81
CA ALA A 300 10.06 -4.02 3.52
C ALA A 300 11.44 -3.52 3.07
N ASP A 301 11.78 -2.27 3.43
CA ASP A 301 13.11 -1.69 3.22
C ASP A 301 13.62 -1.04 4.52
N PRO A 302 14.94 -1.03 4.80
CA PRO A 302 15.48 -0.33 5.94
C PRO A 302 15.44 1.20 5.76
N PRO A 303 15.13 1.98 6.82
CA PRO A 303 15.22 3.44 6.75
C PRO A 303 16.68 3.92 6.68
N GLU A 304 16.91 5.00 5.93
CA GLU A 304 18.08 5.85 6.14
C GLU A 304 17.86 6.68 7.42
N ARG A 305 18.87 6.72 8.30
CA ARG A 305 18.78 7.41 9.58
C ARG A 305 19.63 8.67 9.58
N ARG A 306 19.04 9.79 9.99
CA ARG A 306 19.76 11.06 10.12
C ARG A 306 19.52 11.66 11.50
N PRO A 307 20.57 11.88 12.32
CA PRO A 307 20.41 12.56 13.61
C PRO A 307 19.78 13.94 13.45
N VAL A 308 18.82 14.28 14.32
CA VAL A 308 18.27 15.63 14.40
C VAL A 308 19.20 16.47 15.27
N ALA A 309 19.67 17.60 14.75
CA ALA A 309 20.58 18.49 15.47
C ALA A 309 19.88 19.16 16.65
N VAL A 310 20.63 19.41 17.73
CA VAL A 310 20.17 20.26 18.84
C VAL A 310 20.30 21.72 18.39
N GLU A 311 19.22 22.48 18.49
CA GLU A 311 19.21 23.91 18.15
C GLU A 311 19.52 24.77 19.37
N ALA A 312 18.94 24.40 20.52
CA ALA A 312 19.15 25.06 21.80
C ALA A 312 18.90 24.07 22.95
N GLU A 313 19.22 24.44 24.18
CA GLU A 313 18.94 23.61 25.35
C GLU A 313 17.43 23.26 25.40
N GLY A 314 17.13 21.96 25.41
CA GLY A 314 15.74 21.47 25.41
C GLY A 314 15.00 21.58 24.08
N ARG A 315 15.66 21.95 22.96
CA ARG A 315 15.04 22.11 21.64
C ARG A 315 15.89 21.51 20.51
N LEU A 316 15.23 20.72 19.66
CA LEU A 316 15.78 20.16 18.44
C LEU A 316 15.46 21.04 17.23
N ALA A 317 16.39 21.08 16.27
CA ALA A 317 16.18 21.73 14.98
C ALA A 317 14.97 21.10 14.27
N PRO A 318 14.13 21.88 13.58
CA PRO A 318 12.93 21.37 12.95
C PRO A 318 13.25 20.44 11.77
N SER A 319 12.59 19.27 11.73
CA SER A 319 12.63 18.38 10.58
C SER A 319 11.68 18.83 9.48
N ARG A 320 12.18 18.91 8.25
CA ARG A 320 11.36 19.26 7.09
C ARG A 320 10.53 18.07 6.59
N LEU A 321 9.24 18.28 6.38
CA LEU A 321 8.25 17.33 5.85
C LEU A 321 8.43 17.10 4.34
N ALA A 322 9.62 16.66 3.96
CA ALA A 322 9.93 16.25 2.60
C ALA A 322 9.30 14.86 2.29
N PRO A 323 9.09 14.50 1.00
CA PRO A 323 8.50 13.22 0.61
C PRO A 323 9.23 12.01 1.21
N GLU A 324 10.56 12.11 1.33
CA GLU A 324 11.43 11.08 1.87
C GLU A 324 11.40 10.98 3.40
N LEU A 325 10.86 11.96 4.15
CA LEU A 325 10.78 11.88 5.61
C LEU A 325 9.64 10.95 6.05
N CYS A 326 9.97 9.76 6.50
CA CYS A 326 9.00 8.72 6.82
C CYS A 326 8.54 8.73 8.27
N GLY A 327 9.37 9.23 9.16
CA GLY A 327 9.11 9.18 10.59
C GLY A 327 10.30 9.62 11.40
N LEU A 328 10.24 9.31 12.69
CA LEU A 328 11.29 9.61 13.64
C LEU A 328 11.60 8.38 14.47
N ALA A 329 12.87 8.15 14.76
CA ALA A 329 13.31 7.21 15.78
C ALA A 329 13.68 7.99 17.03
N VAL A 330 13.16 7.54 18.17
CA VAL A 330 13.49 8.11 19.48
C VAL A 330 14.12 7.03 20.34
N ARG A 331 15.26 7.33 20.93
CA ARG A 331 16.00 6.42 21.80
C ARG A 331 16.43 7.14 23.07
N ALA A 332 16.39 6.42 24.19
CA ALA A 332 17.05 6.83 25.41
C ALA A 332 18.52 6.38 25.35
N GLU A 333 19.44 7.29 25.66
CA GLU A 333 20.88 7.00 25.65
C GLU A 333 21.34 6.29 26.94
N ALA A 334 20.57 6.40 28.03
CA ALA A 334 20.83 5.72 29.30
C ALA A 334 19.78 4.64 29.62
N PRO A 335 20.19 3.52 30.24
CA PRO A 335 19.26 2.49 30.73
C PRO A 335 18.36 3.01 31.86
N GLY A 336 17.20 2.39 32.04
CA GLY A 336 16.24 2.78 33.09
C GLY A 336 15.45 4.07 32.78
N LEU A 337 15.44 4.50 31.51
CA LEU A 337 14.64 5.64 31.04
C LEU A 337 13.52 5.15 30.13
N ARG A 338 12.28 5.55 30.44
CA ARG A 338 11.10 5.33 29.61
C ARG A 338 10.86 6.53 28.70
N ILE A 339 10.64 6.27 27.41
CA ILE A 339 10.37 7.33 26.43
C ILE A 339 8.87 7.62 26.42
N GLU A 340 8.51 8.90 26.49
CA GLU A 340 7.15 9.40 26.32
C GLU A 340 7.12 10.50 25.25
N VAL A 341 6.24 10.34 24.27
CA VAL A 341 6.08 11.27 23.15
C VAL A 341 4.74 12.00 23.25
N GLY A 342 4.73 13.29 22.92
CA GLY A 342 3.55 14.15 22.93
C GLY A 342 2.39 13.60 22.09
N PRO A 343 1.14 13.89 22.48
CA PRO A 343 -0.05 13.40 21.77
C PRO A 343 -0.12 13.87 20.31
N GLU A 344 0.50 15.00 19.97
CA GLU A 344 0.52 15.57 18.62
C GLU A 344 1.24 14.63 17.64
N LEU A 345 2.45 14.17 17.98
CA LEU A 345 3.17 13.21 17.16
C LEU A 345 2.51 11.82 17.21
N ARG A 346 2.01 11.37 18.37
CA ARG A 346 1.28 10.08 18.47
C ARG A 346 0.02 10.05 17.59
N GLY A 347 -0.70 11.16 17.50
CA GLY A 347 -1.87 11.28 16.62
C GLY A 347 -1.50 11.32 15.13
N ALA A 348 -0.34 11.90 14.81
CA ALA A 348 0.17 11.99 13.44
C ALA A 348 0.89 10.72 12.95
N ALA A 349 1.27 9.81 13.85
CA ALA A 349 2.02 8.60 13.53
C ALA A 349 1.17 7.32 13.53
N LEU A 350 1.68 6.28 12.88
CA LEU A 350 1.28 4.89 13.11
C LEU A 350 1.61 4.49 14.56
N PRO A 351 0.99 3.42 15.11
CA PRO A 351 1.41 2.88 16.41
C PRO A 351 2.92 2.69 16.49
N PRO A 352 3.58 3.09 17.59
CA PRO A 352 5.03 3.05 17.67
C PRO A 352 5.54 1.61 17.57
N VAL A 353 6.60 1.42 16.79
CA VAL A 353 7.26 0.12 16.62
C VAL A 353 8.64 0.14 17.25
N ARG A 354 9.07 -0.98 17.83
CA ARG A 354 10.43 -1.11 18.34
C ARG A 354 11.37 -1.50 17.19
N LEU A 355 12.40 -0.70 16.97
CA LEU A 355 13.43 -0.92 15.96
C LEU A 355 14.50 -1.88 16.51
N ALA A 356 15.32 -2.45 15.61
CA ALA A 356 16.32 -3.45 15.96
C ALA A 356 17.37 -2.97 16.99
N ASP A 357 17.63 -1.67 17.02
CA ASP A 357 18.55 -1.00 17.95
C ASP A 357 17.89 -0.53 19.25
N GLY A 358 16.65 -0.96 19.50
CA GLY A 358 15.87 -0.62 20.70
C GLY A 358 15.17 0.74 20.66
N ALA A 359 15.40 1.55 19.62
CA ALA A 359 14.70 2.81 19.41
C ALA A 359 13.19 2.59 19.17
N GLN A 360 12.37 3.57 19.54
CA GLN A 360 10.96 3.62 19.18
C GLN A 360 10.77 4.41 17.89
N GLY A 361 10.29 3.74 16.84
CA GLY A 361 9.95 4.33 15.56
C GLY A 361 8.52 4.86 15.51
N TYR A 362 8.38 6.13 15.14
CA TYR A 362 7.13 6.85 14.95
C TYR A 362 6.98 7.22 13.47
N PHE A 363 6.38 6.34 12.67
CA PHE A 363 6.18 6.55 11.23
C PHE A 363 4.96 7.43 10.95
N LEU A 364 5.12 8.47 10.15
CA LEU A 364 4.06 9.45 9.85
C LEU A 364 2.96 8.86 8.98
N ARG A 365 1.71 9.16 9.31
CA ARG A 365 0.57 8.87 8.43
C ARG A 365 0.57 9.83 7.25
N GLU A 366 0.20 9.33 6.09
CA GLU A 366 0.15 10.11 4.85
C GLU A 366 -0.73 11.37 4.97
N GLY A 367 -1.90 11.25 5.61
CA GLY A 367 -2.81 12.38 5.85
C GLY A 367 -2.44 13.30 7.01
N ALA A 368 -1.39 13.00 7.77
CA ALA A 368 -1.01 13.76 8.97
C ALA A 368 0.30 14.56 8.80
N ARG A 369 0.79 14.72 7.56
CA ARG A 369 1.99 15.52 7.23
C ARG A 369 1.66 17.01 7.24
N GLN A 370 1.63 17.57 8.44
CA GLN A 370 1.35 18.98 8.70
C GLN A 370 2.35 19.54 9.71
N ASN A 371 2.45 20.86 9.76
CA ASN A 371 3.30 21.52 10.75
C ASN A 371 2.83 21.10 12.15
N LEU A 372 3.74 20.56 12.96
CA LEU A 372 3.43 20.09 14.30
C LEU A 372 4.60 20.33 15.24
N VAL A 373 4.31 20.69 16.48
CA VAL A 373 5.28 20.88 17.56
C VAL A 373 4.90 19.92 18.67
N TYR A 374 5.86 19.18 19.19
CA TYR A 374 5.63 18.14 20.19
C TYR A 374 6.83 18.01 21.11
N ALA A 375 6.59 17.43 22.29
CA ALA A 375 7.63 17.11 23.25
C ALA A 375 7.99 15.62 23.18
N VAL A 376 9.26 15.33 23.42
CA VAL A 376 9.79 13.99 23.69
C VAL A 376 10.42 14.02 25.07
N GLN A 377 10.05 13.07 25.93
CA GLN A 377 10.48 13.02 27.32
C GLN A 377 11.12 11.66 27.62
N ALA A 378 12.26 11.69 28.31
CA ALA A 378 12.82 10.54 29.00
C ALA A 378 12.41 10.65 30.46
N ILE A 379 11.64 9.69 30.93
CA ILE A 379 11.16 9.62 32.31
C ILE A 379 11.96 8.52 33.02
N PRO A 380 12.66 8.83 34.12
CA PRO A 380 13.37 7.82 34.88
C PRO A 380 12.39 6.82 35.48
N GLU A 381 12.72 5.54 35.35
CA GLU A 381 12.04 4.47 36.07
C GLU A 381 12.40 4.53 37.56
N ALA A 382 11.54 3.98 38.41
CA ALA A 382 11.74 4.00 39.86
C ALA A 382 13.10 3.35 40.21
N GLY A 383 14.01 4.13 40.82
CA GLY A 383 15.36 3.69 41.17
C GLY A 383 16.44 3.96 40.10
N ALA A 384 16.11 4.62 38.97
CA ALA A 384 17.09 5.00 37.98
C ALA A 384 17.98 6.18 38.47
N PRO A 385 19.31 6.10 38.31
CA PRO A 385 20.23 7.16 38.75
C PRO A 385 20.27 8.36 37.79
N THR A 386 19.71 8.23 36.59
CA THR A 386 19.82 9.24 35.53
C THR A 386 18.61 10.18 35.56
N PRO A 387 18.82 11.52 35.61
CA PRO A 387 17.71 12.47 35.54
C PRO A 387 17.02 12.40 34.18
N GLY A 388 15.70 12.55 34.18
CA GLY A 388 14.92 12.65 32.95
C GLY A 388 15.29 13.88 32.12
N SER A 389 14.91 13.89 30.85
CA SER A 389 15.10 15.03 29.97
C SER A 389 13.86 15.25 29.10
N ARG A 390 13.67 16.49 28.64
CA ARG A 390 12.58 16.86 27.74
C ARG A 390 13.14 17.66 26.58
N LEU A 391 12.84 17.21 25.36
CA LEU A 391 13.18 17.88 24.12
C LEU A 391 11.90 18.33 23.40
N LEU A 392 11.87 19.57 22.93
CA LEU A 392 10.86 20.05 21.98
C LEU A 392 11.37 19.87 20.57
N HIS A 393 10.54 19.35 19.68
CA HIS A 393 10.84 19.20 18.26
C HIS A 393 9.64 19.64 17.42
N ALA A 394 9.90 20.06 16.18
CA ALA A 394 8.89 20.48 15.24
C ALA A 394 9.07 19.79 13.89
N LEU A 395 7.96 19.45 13.24
CA LEU A 395 7.94 19.13 11.81
C LEU A 395 7.39 20.34 11.05
N THR A 396 8.05 20.73 9.96
CA THR A 396 7.71 21.92 9.16
C THR A 396 7.69 21.60 7.67
N ARG A 397 6.84 22.25 6.87
CA ARG A 397 6.78 22.05 5.41
C ARG A 397 7.91 22.75 4.65
#